data_AF-A0A0Q4XS63-F1
#
_entry.id   AF-A0A0Q4XS63-F1
#
_cell.length_a   1.000
_cell.length_b   1.000
_cell.length_c   1.000
_cell.angle_alpha   90.00
_cell.angle_beta   90.00
_cell.angle_gamma   90.00
#
_symmetry.space_group_name_H-M   'P 1'
#
loop_
_entity.id
_entity.type
_entity.pdbx_description
1 polymer ?
#
loop_
_entity_poly.entity_id
_entity_poly.type
_entity_poly.pdbx_seq_one_letter_code
_entity_poly.pdbx_strand_id
1 'polypeptide(L)'
;MTDLQTATGTIWAVFGHRLAVEGPDGRFLADLGPEGAKGLTLTPGDTVTVTGERKPSEIKVSRLILGDGPARPIAWPAKADKPGHAPADPEAALAAARRAGYAPSGEARRKPKHFEVPATRGDAAFTLHVDLDGAVRKAEPIRSA
;
A
#
# COMPACT_ATOMS: atom_id res chain seq x y z
N MET A 1 -0.12 3.85 13.68
CA MET A 1 1.33 3.98 13.91
C MET A 1 2.05 3.20 12.83
N THR A 2 3.07 3.76 12.20
CA THR A 2 3.94 3.04 11.26
C THR A 2 4.85 2.14 12.08
N ASP A 3 4.77 0.83 11.87
CA ASP A 3 5.67 -0.13 12.52
C ASP A 3 7.03 -0.07 11.82
N LEU A 4 7.97 0.68 12.41
CA LEU A 4 9.30 0.86 11.85
C LEU A 4 10.23 -0.23 12.38
N GLN A 5 10.81 -1.01 11.48
CA GLN A 5 11.69 -2.12 11.81
C GLN A 5 13.08 -1.92 11.20
N THR A 6 14.12 -2.33 11.92
CA THR A 6 15.48 -2.52 11.41
C THR A 6 15.83 -4.00 11.46
N ALA A 7 16.45 -4.52 10.40
CA ALA A 7 16.89 -5.91 10.33
C ALA A 7 18.18 -6.04 9.51
N THR A 8 19.03 -6.98 9.90
CA THR A 8 20.29 -7.30 9.24
C THR A 8 20.29 -8.76 8.79
N GLY A 9 20.88 -9.03 7.63
CA GLY A 9 21.04 -10.40 7.16
C GLY A 9 21.76 -10.48 5.82
N THR A 10 21.86 -11.69 5.28
CA THR A 10 22.51 -11.98 4.01
C THR A 10 21.47 -12.15 2.90
N ILE A 11 21.69 -11.49 1.77
CA ILE A 11 20.85 -11.67 0.58
C ILE A 11 21.06 -13.10 0.06
N TRP A 12 19.98 -13.86 -0.12
CA TRP A 12 20.05 -15.18 -0.76
C TRP A 12 19.37 -15.20 -2.13
N ALA A 13 18.53 -14.22 -2.44
CA ALA A 13 17.99 -13.99 -3.78
C ALA A 13 17.59 -12.52 -4.01
N VAL A 14 17.64 -12.10 -5.28
CA VAL A 14 17.24 -10.76 -5.73
C VAL A 14 16.17 -10.91 -6.81
N PHE A 15 15.02 -10.25 -6.62
CA PHE A 15 13.87 -10.27 -7.51
C PHE A 15 13.51 -8.84 -7.93
N GLY A 16 14.15 -8.34 -8.98
CA GLY A 16 13.99 -6.95 -9.41
C GLY A 16 14.43 -5.99 -8.30
N HIS A 17 13.48 -5.27 -7.70
CA HIS A 17 13.73 -4.32 -6.61
C HIS A 17 13.50 -4.91 -5.20
N ARG A 18 13.23 -6.22 -5.10
CA ARG A 18 13.06 -6.93 -3.81
C ARG A 18 14.24 -7.83 -3.52
N LEU A 19 14.62 -7.87 -2.24
CA LEU A 19 15.66 -8.74 -1.70
C LEU A 19 15.00 -9.80 -0.82
N ALA A 20 15.37 -11.05 -1.01
CA ALA A 20 15.12 -12.08 -0.03
C ALA A 20 16.36 -12.21 0.86
N VAL A 21 16.16 -11.93 2.15
CA VAL A 21 17.25 -11.81 3.13
C VAL A 21 17.03 -12.84 4.22
N GLU A 22 18.11 -13.52 4.60
CA GLU A 22 18.17 -14.44 5.73
C GLU A 22 18.87 -13.72 6.89
N GLY A 23 18.11 -13.41 7.94
CA GLY A 23 18.59 -12.78 9.16
C GLY A 23 18.58 -13.75 10.34
N PRO A 24 19.04 -13.30 11.52
CA PRO A 24 19.11 -14.14 12.72
C PRO A 24 17.72 -14.61 13.20
N ASP A 25 16.69 -13.78 13.00
CA ASP A 25 15.30 -14.08 13.39
C ASP A 25 14.51 -14.80 12.27
N GLY A 26 15.21 -15.25 11.23
CA GLY A 26 14.63 -15.91 10.07
C GLY A 26 14.62 -15.06 8.80
N ARG A 27 13.84 -15.53 7.83
CA ARG A 27 13.81 -14.94 6.48
C ARG A 27 12.79 -13.82 6.37
N PHE A 28 13.14 -12.78 5.62
CA PHE A 28 12.24 -11.68 5.31
C PHE A 28 12.49 -11.16 3.90
N LEU A 29 11.48 -10.45 3.37
CA LEU A 29 11.60 -9.70 2.13
C LEU A 29 11.86 -8.23 2.45
N ALA A 30 12.74 -7.59 1.69
CA ALA A 30 12.98 -6.17 1.75
C ALA A 30 12.68 -5.55 0.37
N ASP A 31 11.75 -4.62 0.30
CA ASP A 31 11.38 -3.92 -0.92
C ASP A 31 12.05 -2.55 -0.95
N LEU A 32 12.82 -2.27 -2.00
CA LEU A 32 13.45 -0.97 -2.26
C LEU A 32 12.60 -0.08 -3.18
N GLY A 33 11.59 -0.67 -3.85
CA GLY A 33 10.86 -0.05 -4.94
C GLY A 33 11.72 0.13 -6.21
N PRO A 34 11.08 0.29 -7.39
CA PRO A 34 11.81 0.39 -8.66
C PRO A 34 12.85 1.50 -8.69
N GLU A 35 12.53 2.68 -8.16
CA GLU A 35 13.44 3.83 -8.13
C GLU A 35 14.55 3.65 -7.10
N GLY A 36 14.24 3.12 -5.92
CA GLY A 36 15.21 2.92 -4.84
C GLY A 36 16.25 1.84 -5.15
N ALA A 37 15.93 0.90 -6.03
CA ALA A 37 16.87 -0.12 -6.51
C ALA A 37 17.78 0.39 -7.66
N LYS A 38 17.49 1.51 -8.31
CA LYS A 38 18.28 1.99 -9.46
C LYS A 38 19.71 2.31 -9.05
N GLY A 39 20.66 1.83 -9.86
CA GLY A 39 22.09 2.07 -9.63
C GLY A 39 22.68 1.31 -8.45
N LEU A 40 21.93 0.41 -7.81
CA LEU A 40 22.44 -0.52 -6.82
C LEU A 40 22.73 -1.87 -7.48
N THR A 41 23.96 -2.35 -7.34
CA THR A 41 24.31 -3.74 -7.65
C THR A 41 24.25 -4.51 -6.34
N LEU A 42 23.19 -5.28 -6.15
CA LEU A 42 22.96 -6.13 -4.99
C LEU A 42 22.95 -7.58 -5.46
N THR A 43 23.69 -8.44 -4.77
CA THR A 43 23.91 -9.82 -5.19
C THR A 43 23.69 -10.79 -4.03
N PRO A 44 23.29 -12.04 -4.32
CA PRO A 44 23.29 -13.09 -3.30
C PRO A 44 24.68 -13.22 -2.65
N GLY A 45 24.72 -13.30 -1.32
CA GLY A 45 25.93 -13.29 -0.51
C GLY A 45 26.24 -11.96 0.15
N ASP A 46 25.67 -10.85 -0.33
CA ASP A 46 25.87 -9.54 0.30
C ASP A 46 25.17 -9.45 1.66
N THR A 47 25.88 -8.92 2.66
CA THR A 47 25.29 -8.54 3.94
C THR A 47 24.62 -7.18 3.81
N VAL A 48 23.38 -7.07 4.25
CA VAL A 48 22.63 -5.81 4.26
C VAL A 48 21.99 -5.54 5.61
N THR A 49 21.90 -4.26 5.97
CA THR A 49 21.03 -3.78 7.04
C THR A 49 19.96 -2.87 6.43
N VAL A 50 18.70 -3.20 6.66
CA VAL A 50 17.56 -2.42 6.18
C VAL A 50 16.78 -1.83 7.33
N THR A 51 16.31 -0.61 7.16
CA THR A 51 15.32 0.03 8.03
C THR A 51 14.13 0.42 7.18
N GLY A 52 12.91 0.18 7.65
CA GLY A 52 11.70 0.46 6.89
C GLY A 52 10.42 0.13 7.63
N GLU A 53 9.29 0.39 6.98
CA GLU A 53 7.97 0.04 7.51
C GLU A 53 7.71 -1.46 7.34
N ARG A 54 7.36 -2.16 8.42
CA ARG A 54 6.92 -3.55 8.35
C ARG A 54 5.53 -3.64 7.72
N LYS A 55 5.47 -4.34 6.59
CA LYS A 55 4.23 -4.79 5.96
C LYS A 55 4.01 -6.28 6.28
N PRO A 56 2.80 -6.81 6.03
CA PRO A 56 2.51 -8.22 6.30
C PRO A 56 3.51 -9.21 5.65
N SER A 57 4.07 -8.87 4.49
CA SER A 57 4.94 -9.78 3.71
C SER A 57 6.38 -9.29 3.52
N GLU A 58 6.67 -8.03 3.81
CA GLU A 58 7.97 -7.41 3.50
C GLU A 58 8.26 -6.21 4.40
N ILE A 59 9.51 -5.77 4.42
CA ILE A 59 9.91 -4.47 4.95
C ILE A 59 9.98 -3.51 3.77
N LYS A 60 9.16 -2.45 3.81
CA LYS A 60 9.24 -1.34 2.86
C LYS A 60 10.40 -0.43 3.26
N VAL A 61 11.55 -0.62 2.62
CA VAL A 61 12.83 -0.04 3.05
C VAL A 61 12.86 1.46 2.84
N SER A 62 13.20 2.23 3.87
CA SER A 62 13.49 3.66 3.79
C SER A 62 14.99 3.96 3.90
N ARG A 63 15.80 3.02 4.41
CA ARG A 63 17.26 3.15 4.54
C ARG A 63 17.93 1.78 4.37
N LEU A 64 19.01 1.74 3.59
CA LEU A 64 19.80 0.55 3.29
C LEU A 64 21.27 0.79 3.63
N ILE A 65 21.93 -0.17 4.27
CA ILE A 65 23.38 -0.24 4.44
C ILE A 65 23.84 -1.56 3.80
N LEU A 66 24.91 -1.50 3.00
CA LEU A 66 25.55 -2.66 2.37
C LEU A 66 26.90 -2.92 3.07
N GLY A 67 27.05 -4.11 3.68
CA GLY A 67 28.18 -4.42 4.56
C GLY A 67 28.35 -3.37 5.64
N ASP A 68 29.58 -2.85 5.78
CA ASP A 68 29.93 -1.73 6.68
C ASP A 68 29.94 -0.37 5.94
N GLY A 69 29.31 -0.30 4.77
CA GLY A 69 29.27 0.90 3.95
C GLY A 69 28.40 2.03 4.52
N PRO A 70 28.36 3.18 3.83
CA PRO A 70 27.50 4.29 4.24
C PRO A 70 26.03 3.93 4.08
N ALA A 71 25.20 4.44 4.98
CA ALA A 71 23.76 4.31 4.86
C ALA A 71 23.21 5.15 3.71
N ARG A 72 22.34 4.52 2.92
CA ARG A 72 21.70 5.11 1.74
C ARG A 72 20.21 5.28 2.02
N PRO A 73 19.65 6.49 1.85
CA PRO A 73 18.20 6.66 1.89
C PRO A 73 17.56 6.02 0.66
N ILE A 74 16.43 5.35 0.84
CA ILE A 74 15.63 4.76 -0.23
C ILE A 74 14.41 5.66 -0.45
N ALA A 75 14.40 6.35 -1.59
CA ALA A 75 13.33 7.27 -1.94
C ALA A 75 12.12 6.48 -2.47
N TRP A 76 10.95 6.76 -1.89
CA TRP A 76 9.68 6.31 -2.43
C TRP A 76 8.98 7.48 -3.08
N PRO A 77 8.38 7.31 -4.28
CA PRO A 77 7.54 8.33 -4.84
C PRO A 77 6.45 8.64 -3.82
N ALA A 78 6.27 9.94 -3.52
CA ALA A 78 5.11 10.38 -2.78
C ALA A 78 3.87 9.82 -3.48
N LYS A 79 2.85 9.41 -2.70
CA LYS A 79 1.53 9.18 -3.28
C LYS A 79 1.08 10.53 -3.80
N ALA A 80 1.32 10.81 -5.08
CA ALA A 80 0.83 12.02 -5.70
C ALA A 80 -0.69 11.96 -5.59
N ASP A 81 -1.28 12.94 -4.92
CA ASP A 81 -2.67 13.29 -5.14
C ASP A 81 -2.76 13.65 -6.62
N LYS A 82 -3.19 12.68 -7.42
CA LYS A 82 -3.30 12.87 -8.86
C LYS A 82 -4.22 14.08 -9.10
N PRO A 83 -3.90 14.95 -10.07
CA PRO A 83 -4.71 16.13 -10.37
C PRO A 83 -6.18 15.76 -10.48
N GLY A 84 -7.04 16.68 -10.02
CA GLY A 84 -8.48 16.54 -9.92
C GLY A 84 -9.04 15.70 -11.06
N HIS A 85 -9.61 14.56 -10.71
CA HIS A 85 -10.17 13.63 -11.68
C HIS A 85 -11.26 14.34 -12.49
N ALA A 86 -11.45 13.92 -13.75
CA ALA A 86 -12.56 14.41 -14.56
C ALA A 86 -13.85 14.46 -13.70
N PRO A 87 -14.62 15.57 -13.78
CA PRO A 87 -15.80 15.76 -12.96
C PRO A 87 -16.67 14.50 -13.04
N ALA A 88 -16.99 13.95 -11.88
CA ALA A 88 -17.90 12.84 -11.74
C ALA A 88 -18.88 13.22 -10.64
N ASP A 89 -20.15 12.92 -10.84
CA ASP A 89 -21.21 13.32 -9.94
C ASP A 89 -21.23 12.44 -8.68
N PRO A 90 -20.96 12.99 -7.48
CA PRO A 90 -21.07 12.23 -6.23
C PRO A 90 -22.48 11.72 -5.96
N GLU A 91 -23.52 12.45 -6.40
CA GLU A 91 -24.92 12.03 -6.20
C GLU A 91 -25.27 10.79 -7.01
N ALA A 92 -24.72 10.65 -8.22
CA ALA A 92 -24.86 9.43 -9.01
C ALA A 92 -24.32 8.19 -8.26
N ALA A 93 -23.22 8.33 -7.51
CA ALA A 93 -22.66 7.26 -6.70
C ALA A 93 -23.51 6.93 -5.46
N LEU A 94 -24.06 7.94 -4.79
CA LEU A 94 -25.00 7.75 -3.68
C LEU A 94 -26.29 7.06 -4.16
N ALA A 95 -26.81 7.47 -5.33
CA ALA A 95 -27.98 6.86 -5.94
C ALA A 95 -27.72 5.39 -6.32
N ALA A 96 -26.52 5.08 -6.85
CA ALA A 96 -26.11 3.71 -7.12
C ALA A 96 -26.08 2.83 -5.86
N ALA A 97 -25.52 3.34 -4.76
CA ALA A 97 -25.53 2.64 -3.48
C ALA A 97 -26.95 2.32 -3.00
N ARG A 98 -27.88 3.29 -3.12
CA ARG A 98 -29.30 3.08 -2.78
C ARG A 98 -29.96 2.02 -3.67
N ARG A 99 -29.73 2.07 -4.99
CA ARG A 99 -30.25 1.06 -5.93
C ARG A 99 -29.72 -0.34 -5.62
N ALA A 100 -28.51 -0.45 -5.09
CA ALA A 100 -27.89 -1.71 -4.67
C ALA A 100 -28.35 -2.19 -3.27
N GLY A 101 -29.32 -1.50 -2.64
CA GLY A 101 -29.89 -1.88 -1.34
C GLY A 101 -29.04 -1.47 -0.12
N TYR A 102 -28.14 -0.50 -0.28
CA TYR A 102 -27.38 0.08 0.82
C TYR A 102 -27.94 1.46 1.20
N ALA A 103 -27.84 1.82 2.47
CA ALA A 103 -28.17 3.15 2.97
C ALA A 103 -26.86 3.96 3.14
N PRO A 104 -26.56 4.95 2.28
CA PRO A 104 -25.38 5.78 2.45
C PRO A 104 -25.39 6.52 3.79
N SER A 105 -24.27 6.52 4.49
CA SER A 105 -24.10 7.09 5.83
C SER A 105 -23.16 8.30 5.87
N GLY A 106 -22.80 8.84 4.71
CA GLY A 106 -21.90 9.99 4.57
C GLY A 106 -21.64 10.34 3.11
N GLU A 107 -20.67 11.24 2.89
CA GLU A 107 -20.33 11.76 1.56
C GLU A 107 -19.63 10.72 0.68
N ALA A 108 -19.88 10.78 -0.63
CA ALA A 108 -19.16 10.01 -1.62
C ALA A 108 -17.77 10.65 -1.87
N ARG A 109 -16.70 9.99 -1.41
CA ARG A 109 -15.34 10.47 -1.58
C ARG A 109 -14.77 10.05 -2.93
N ARG A 110 -14.39 11.02 -3.76
CA ARG A 110 -13.77 10.76 -5.06
C ARG A 110 -12.38 10.13 -4.92
N LYS A 111 -12.16 9.01 -5.64
CA LYS A 111 -10.84 8.39 -5.95
C LYS A 111 -10.61 8.44 -7.45
N PRO A 112 -9.44 8.07 -8.02
CA PRO A 112 -9.22 8.16 -9.47
C PRO A 112 -10.22 7.42 -10.36
N LYS A 113 -10.64 6.21 -9.96
CA LYS A 113 -11.45 5.32 -10.80
C LYS A 113 -12.86 5.04 -10.26
N HIS A 114 -13.20 5.54 -9.08
CA HIS A 114 -14.46 5.24 -8.38
C HIS A 114 -14.71 6.27 -7.27
N PHE A 115 -15.85 6.15 -6.60
CA PHE A 115 -16.15 6.77 -5.32
C PHE A 115 -16.05 5.74 -4.19
N GLU A 116 -15.51 6.16 -3.05
CA GLU A 116 -15.73 5.46 -1.77
C GLU A 116 -16.96 6.06 -1.11
N VAL A 117 -17.99 5.24 -0.86
CA VAL A 117 -19.24 5.66 -0.21
C VAL A 117 -19.38 4.90 1.11
N PRO A 118 -19.35 5.56 2.28
CA PRO A 118 -19.72 4.91 3.53
C PRO A 118 -21.22 4.60 3.51
N ALA A 119 -21.60 3.37 3.85
CA ALA A 119 -23.00 2.95 3.82
C ALA A 119 -23.28 1.81 4.83
N THR A 120 -24.55 1.62 5.18
CA THR A 120 -25.02 0.51 6.00
C THR A 120 -25.96 -0.40 5.21
N ARG A 121 -26.04 -1.66 5.62
CA ARG A 121 -27.07 -2.60 5.16
C ARG A 121 -27.39 -3.58 6.29
N GLY A 122 -28.59 -3.47 6.85
CA GLY A 122 -28.90 -4.08 8.14
C GLY A 122 -28.00 -3.50 9.23
N ASP A 123 -27.50 -4.35 10.13
CA ASP A 123 -26.65 -3.94 11.26
C ASP A 123 -25.15 -3.80 10.89
N ALA A 124 -24.80 -3.96 9.61
CA ALA A 124 -23.42 -3.91 9.14
C ALA A 124 -23.10 -2.60 8.40
N ALA A 125 -21.93 -2.04 8.69
CA ALA A 125 -21.37 -0.88 8.00
C ALA A 125 -20.34 -1.32 6.94
N PHE A 126 -20.27 -0.57 5.84
CA PHE A 126 -19.43 -0.85 4.68
C PHE A 126 -18.81 0.43 4.13
N THR A 127 -17.63 0.30 3.53
CA THR A 127 -17.15 1.23 2.51
C THR A 127 -17.42 0.62 1.14
N LEU A 128 -18.32 1.23 0.38
CA LEU A 128 -18.64 0.82 -0.98
C LEU A 128 -17.67 1.47 -1.96
N HIS A 129 -17.20 0.70 -2.94
CA HIS A 129 -16.49 1.23 -4.09
C HIS A 129 -17.46 1.26 -5.27
N VAL A 130 -17.88 2.45 -5.65
CA VAL A 130 -18.83 2.70 -6.74
C VAL A 130 -18.08 3.25 -7.94
N ASP A 131 -18.04 2.50 -9.03
CA ASP A 131 -17.39 2.95 -10.26
C ASP A 131 -18.10 4.17 -10.86
N LEU A 132 -17.43 4.88 -11.77
CA LEU A 132 -17.92 6.14 -12.31
C LEU A 132 -19.14 5.99 -13.23
N ASP A 133 -19.44 4.76 -13.66
CA ASP A 133 -20.68 4.38 -14.36
C ASP A 133 -21.83 4.03 -13.40
N GLY A 134 -21.59 4.09 -12.09
CA GLY A 134 -22.58 3.78 -11.06
C GLY A 134 -22.69 2.30 -10.69
N ALA A 135 -21.73 1.44 -11.07
CA ALA A 135 -21.69 0.05 -10.61
C ALA A 135 -21.05 -0.06 -9.21
N VAL A 136 -21.70 -0.76 -8.27
CA VAL A 136 -21.07 -1.12 -6.98
C VAL A 136 -20.18 -2.34 -7.20
N ARG A 137 -18.87 -2.13 -7.34
CA ARG A 137 -17.91 -3.23 -7.63
C ARG A 137 -17.34 -3.92 -6.39
N LYS A 138 -17.38 -3.26 -5.22
CA LYS A 138 -16.88 -3.82 -3.95
C LYS A 138 -17.66 -3.23 -2.77
N ALA A 139 -17.99 -4.07 -1.80
CA ALA A 139 -18.46 -3.65 -0.48
C ALA A 139 -17.50 -4.18 0.57
N GLU A 140 -16.72 -3.28 1.18
CA GLU A 140 -15.73 -3.63 2.20
C GLU A 140 -16.33 -3.43 3.60
N PRO A 141 -16.51 -4.48 4.41
CA PRO A 141 -17.07 -4.34 5.76
C PRO A 141 -16.17 -3.46 6.62
N ILE A 142 -16.76 -2.48 7.30
CA ILE A 142 -16.08 -1.72 8.34
C ILE A 142 -16.20 -2.56 9.61
N ARG A 143 -15.12 -3.23 10.00
CA ARG A 143 -15.07 -3.93 11.28
C ARG A 143 -14.95 -2.86 12.38
N SER A 144 -15.90 -2.85 13.31
CA SER A 144 -15.72 -2.17 14.59
C SER A 144 -14.49 -2.77 15.26
N ALA A 145 -13.57 -1.90 15.69
CA ALA A 145 -12.39 -2.28 16.46
C ALA A 145 -12.77 -2.89 17.82
#